data_AF-A0A2N5IBZ0-F1
#
_entry.id   AF-A0A2N5IBZ0-F1
#
_cell.length_a   1.000
_cell.length_b   1.000
_cell.length_c   1.000
_cell.angle_alpha   90.00
_cell.angle_beta   90.00
_cell.angle_gamma   90.00
#
_symmetry.space_group_name_H-M   'P 1'
#
loop_
_entity.id
_entity.type
_entity.pdbx_description
1 polymer ?
#
loop_
_entity_poly.entity_id
_entity_poly.type
_entity_poly.pdbx_seq_one_letter_code
_entity_poly.pdbx_strand_id
1 'polypeptide(L)'
;MAKAKTQYKCNSCQTTKSKWQGHCDNCGKWNTFEEVAVESTSSKSASAVMGSRKGMTSSKKPVKLNTVQVGKNNRIVTSNPELNRVLGGGMVRDSLNVITAPPGAGKSTLLMAMSNDLATQGYTVLYASGEESDTQIKGRADRVCNGNISDNLYVVSETSMNRIEQYIEEINPTIVIVDSIQTVYLEDIASRPGTPTQVNECTFKLMEIGKNTAKPRCIWIVGQMTKEDELAGSRTFEHSVDTVLVLEGERNEPLRTLISQKNRFGDTSEVGLFSMSEEGLIPIVNPSEFFITQRDYPVAGTALTMTKEGTRNIVVEIESLVSKSYYGFPSRMANGIKKDLLQILVEILEQRGGLSCNDKNVTVMVAGGLRLTEPSVNLGIIMSIVSSIYNKALPEGTVFVGEVGLTGEIKKVPNIEGRIKDVDRMGFKKIYIPKGSLKNKVDTENVEVEEVRSLHDTITAVYGVIEKGKGKKKETVEQ
;
A
#
# COMPACT_ATOMS: atom_id res chain seq x y z
N MET A 1 27.58 -18.91 -48.72
CA MET A 1 26.61 -18.89 -47.59
C MET A 1 25.74 -17.66 -47.75
N ALA A 2 24.43 -17.84 -47.93
CA ALA A 2 23.51 -16.74 -48.20
C ALA A 2 23.36 -15.87 -46.95
N LYS A 3 23.70 -14.57 -47.05
CA LYS A 3 23.47 -13.58 -46.00
C LYS A 3 21.98 -13.55 -45.65
N ALA A 4 21.65 -13.71 -44.37
CA ALA A 4 20.30 -13.47 -43.87
C ALA A 4 19.86 -12.07 -44.28
N LYS A 5 18.71 -11.96 -44.96
CA LYS A 5 18.14 -10.66 -45.34
C LYS A 5 17.35 -10.12 -44.14
N THR A 6 17.94 -9.15 -43.46
CA THR A 6 17.24 -8.33 -42.47
C THR A 6 16.20 -7.43 -43.15
N GLN A 7 14.97 -7.39 -42.63
CA GLN A 7 13.92 -6.46 -43.07
C GLN A 7 13.42 -5.68 -41.86
N TYR A 8 13.08 -4.41 -42.02
CA TYR A 8 12.61 -3.54 -40.94
C TYR A 8 11.11 -3.28 -41.12
N LYS A 9 10.31 -3.51 -40.08
CA LYS A 9 8.84 -3.36 -40.13
C LYS A 9 8.38 -2.26 -39.17
N CYS A 10 7.59 -1.31 -39.66
CA CYS A 10 7.02 -0.26 -38.83
C CYS A 10 5.92 -0.85 -37.92
N ASN A 11 6.05 -0.73 -36.61
CA ASN A 11 5.07 -1.23 -35.63
C ASN A 11 3.71 -0.50 -35.78
N SER A 12 3.71 0.78 -36.18
CA SER A 12 2.49 1.59 -36.33
C SER A 12 1.67 1.33 -37.58
N CYS A 13 2.29 1.05 -38.73
CA CYS A 13 1.57 0.91 -40.01
C CYS A 13 1.94 -0.34 -40.81
N GLN A 14 2.78 -1.21 -40.23
CA GLN A 14 3.19 -2.51 -40.77
C GLN A 14 3.97 -2.42 -42.10
N THR A 15 4.34 -1.22 -42.57
CA THR A 15 5.20 -1.02 -43.74
C THR A 15 6.58 -1.59 -43.51
N THR A 16 7.10 -2.33 -44.49
CA THR A 16 8.44 -2.93 -44.43
C THR A 16 9.45 -2.24 -45.34
N LYS A 17 10.71 -2.10 -44.87
CA LYS A 17 11.84 -1.54 -45.63
C LYS A 17 13.07 -2.45 -45.50
N SER A 18 13.96 -2.44 -46.49
CA SER A 18 15.19 -3.26 -46.50
C SER A 18 16.38 -2.62 -45.77
N LYS A 19 16.25 -1.36 -45.35
CA LYS A 19 17.24 -0.63 -44.54
C LYS A 19 16.52 0.13 -43.43
N TRP A 20 17.17 0.29 -42.29
CA TRP A 20 16.65 1.08 -41.19
C TRP A 20 16.45 2.54 -41.61
N GLN A 21 15.34 3.14 -41.19
CA GLN A 21 15.07 4.56 -41.34
C GLN A 21 14.49 5.08 -40.02
N GLY A 22 14.96 6.25 -39.57
CA GLY A 22 14.44 6.88 -38.35
C GLY A 22 13.02 7.43 -38.50
N HIS A 23 12.53 7.59 -39.74
CA HIS A 23 11.22 8.15 -40.05
C HIS A 23 10.44 7.20 -40.98
N CYS A 24 9.18 6.92 -40.65
CA CYS A 24 8.31 6.10 -41.50
C CYS A 24 7.59 6.94 -42.55
N ASP A 25 7.98 6.79 -43.82
CA ASP A 25 7.38 7.50 -44.96
C ASP A 25 5.85 7.28 -45.12
N ASN A 26 5.30 6.19 -44.56
CA ASN A 26 3.89 5.85 -44.71
C ASN A 26 2.99 6.45 -43.61
N CYS A 27 3.51 6.59 -42.38
CA CYS A 27 2.71 7.09 -41.25
C CYS A 27 3.26 8.36 -40.58
N GLY A 28 4.40 8.89 -41.05
CA GLY A 28 5.02 10.12 -40.55
C GLY A 28 5.66 10.00 -39.15
N LYS A 29 5.65 8.80 -38.55
CA LYS A 29 6.13 8.60 -37.18
C LYS A 29 7.62 8.24 -37.16
N TRP A 30 8.32 8.80 -36.18
CA TRP A 30 9.74 8.57 -35.92
C TRP A 30 9.97 7.32 -35.04
N ASN A 31 11.11 6.65 -35.23
CA ASN A 31 11.58 5.50 -34.43
C ASN A 31 10.57 4.34 -34.27
N THR A 32 9.77 4.07 -35.30
CA THR A 32 8.73 3.02 -35.26
C THR A 32 9.12 1.73 -35.97
N PHE A 33 10.28 1.67 -36.63
CA PHE A 33 10.72 0.44 -37.29
C PHE A 33 11.28 -0.54 -36.26
N GLU A 34 11.09 -1.83 -36.48
CA GLU A 34 11.66 -2.93 -35.71
C GLU A 34 12.29 -3.93 -36.68
N GLU A 35 13.40 -4.55 -36.27
CA GLU A 35 14.11 -5.54 -37.08
C GLU A 35 13.36 -6.87 -37.10
N VAL A 36 13.02 -7.35 -38.29
CA VAL A 36 12.35 -8.64 -38.53
C VAL A 36 13.26 -9.50 -39.40
N ALA A 37 13.66 -10.65 -38.86
CA ALA A 37 14.38 -11.66 -39.62
C ALA A 37 13.43 -12.33 -40.61
N VAL A 38 13.75 -12.28 -41.91
CA VAL A 38 12.99 -13.01 -42.93
C VAL A 38 13.61 -14.40 -43.06
N GLU A 39 12.92 -15.42 -42.57
CA GLU A 39 13.29 -16.81 -42.84
C GLU A 39 13.19 -17.08 -44.34
N SER A 40 14.32 -17.40 -44.98
CA SER A 40 14.33 -17.84 -46.37
C SER A 40 13.73 -19.25 -46.45
N THR A 41 12.50 -19.33 -46.92
CA THR A 41 11.88 -20.61 -47.27
C THR A 41 12.60 -21.21 -48.49
N SER A 42 13.53 -22.13 -48.24
CA SER A 42 13.98 -23.10 -49.24
C SER A 42 13.74 -24.50 -48.73
N SER A 43 12.73 -25.15 -49.29
CA SER A 43 12.43 -26.56 -49.14
C SER A 43 13.55 -27.44 -49.73
N LYS A 44 14.14 -28.33 -48.92
CA LYS A 44 14.35 -29.77 -49.21
C LYS A 44 15.19 -30.43 -48.10
N SER A 45 14.55 -31.36 -47.40
CA SER A 45 15.05 -32.64 -46.87
C SER A 45 16.52 -32.76 -46.41
N ALA A 46 16.72 -32.95 -45.10
CA ALA A 46 17.64 -33.95 -44.56
C ALA A 46 17.29 -34.23 -43.09
N SER A 47 17.00 -35.50 -42.79
CA SER A 47 16.95 -36.07 -41.44
C SER A 47 18.27 -35.89 -40.70
N ALA A 48 18.17 -35.99 -39.36
CA ALA A 48 19.25 -36.05 -38.37
C ALA A 48 19.82 -34.69 -37.92
N VAL A 49 19.20 -34.09 -36.89
CA VAL A 49 19.76 -33.93 -35.53
C VAL A 49 18.57 -33.68 -34.59
N MET A 50 17.95 -34.75 -34.08
CA MET A 50 17.06 -34.68 -32.91
C MET A 50 17.94 -34.87 -31.67
N GLY A 51 18.58 -33.78 -31.23
CA GLY A 51 19.30 -33.69 -29.98
C GLY A 51 18.47 -32.91 -28.96
N SER A 52 17.73 -33.65 -28.14
CA SER A 52 17.28 -33.29 -26.79
C SER A 52 16.81 -31.85 -26.52
N ARG A 53 15.55 -31.54 -26.87
CA ARG A 53 14.70 -30.67 -26.03
C ARG A 53 13.55 -31.49 -25.46
N LYS A 54 13.90 -32.45 -24.60
CA LYS A 54 12.95 -33.10 -23.69
C LYS A 54 12.88 -32.25 -22.43
N GLY A 55 11.88 -31.38 -22.36
CA GLY A 55 11.65 -30.54 -21.19
C GLY A 55 10.38 -29.73 -21.34
N MET A 56 9.29 -30.26 -20.79
CA MET A 56 8.15 -29.48 -20.29
C MET A 56 7.20 -28.82 -21.30
N THR A 57 6.55 -29.62 -22.15
CA THR A 57 5.21 -29.27 -22.66
C THR A 57 4.24 -30.42 -22.40
N SER A 58 3.87 -30.62 -21.12
CA SER A 58 2.63 -31.34 -20.85
C SER A 58 1.49 -30.41 -21.27
N SER A 59 1.01 -30.53 -22.50
CA SER A 59 -0.19 -29.83 -22.94
C SER A 59 -1.36 -30.35 -22.10
N LYS A 60 -1.73 -29.60 -21.05
CA LYS A 60 -2.92 -29.92 -20.28
C LYS A 60 -4.12 -29.82 -21.21
N LYS A 61 -4.88 -30.91 -21.33
CA LYS A 61 -6.15 -30.88 -22.05
C LYS A 61 -7.14 -29.99 -21.29
N PRO A 62 -8.02 -29.24 -21.98
CA PRO A 62 -9.08 -28.51 -21.33
C PRO A 62 -9.91 -29.43 -20.43
N VAL A 63 -10.13 -29.02 -19.19
CA VAL A 63 -10.95 -29.74 -18.20
C VAL A 63 -12.22 -28.94 -17.93
N LYS A 64 -13.33 -29.63 -17.62
CA LYS A 64 -14.56 -28.95 -17.20
C LYS A 64 -14.34 -28.32 -15.82
N LEU A 65 -14.72 -27.06 -15.66
CA LEU A 65 -14.46 -26.32 -14.42
C LEU A 65 -15.03 -27.02 -13.17
N ASN A 66 -16.21 -27.65 -13.29
CA ASN A 66 -16.85 -28.42 -12.22
C ASN A 66 -16.09 -29.70 -11.80
N THR A 67 -15.12 -30.14 -12.59
CA THR A 67 -14.27 -31.31 -12.28
C THR A 67 -12.94 -30.91 -11.64
N VAL A 68 -12.63 -29.61 -11.57
CA VAL A 68 -11.40 -29.10 -10.96
C VAL A 68 -11.57 -29.16 -9.44
N GLN A 69 -10.79 -30.02 -8.79
CA GLN A 69 -10.74 -30.06 -7.32
C GLN A 69 -9.96 -28.85 -6.79
N VAL A 70 -10.58 -28.10 -5.89
CA VAL A 70 -9.89 -27.03 -5.16
C VAL A 70 -9.05 -27.67 -4.07
N GLY A 71 -7.72 -27.60 -4.19
CA GLY A 71 -6.82 -28.11 -3.16
C GLY A 71 -7.01 -27.36 -1.85
N LYS A 72 -7.35 -28.07 -0.76
CA LYS A 72 -7.64 -27.49 0.57
C LYS A 72 -6.46 -26.80 1.26
N ASN A 73 -5.23 -26.91 0.74
CA ASN A 73 -4.02 -26.48 1.44
C ASN A 73 -3.00 -25.75 0.54
N ASN A 74 -3.48 -24.87 -0.34
CA ASN A 74 -2.59 -24.13 -1.24
C ASN A 74 -2.01 -22.84 -0.63
N ARG A 75 -2.38 -22.48 0.62
CA ARG A 75 -1.88 -21.29 1.29
C ARG A 75 -0.75 -21.59 2.28
N ILE A 76 0.25 -20.72 2.28
CA ILE A 76 1.35 -20.66 3.24
C ILE A 76 1.10 -19.42 4.10
N VAL A 77 0.83 -19.64 5.38
CA VAL A 77 0.50 -18.58 6.34
C VAL A 77 1.77 -18.21 7.10
N THR A 78 2.10 -16.93 7.13
CA THR A 78 3.25 -16.41 7.91
C THR A 78 2.85 -16.23 9.38
N SER A 79 3.80 -16.01 10.27
CA SER A 79 3.50 -15.56 11.64
C SER A 79 3.04 -14.09 11.67
N ASN A 80 3.16 -13.36 10.56
CA ASN A 80 2.81 -11.95 10.48
C ASN A 80 1.33 -11.74 10.06
N PRO A 81 0.45 -11.31 10.97
CA PRO A 81 -0.98 -11.18 10.68
C PRO A 81 -1.28 -10.10 9.63
N GLU A 82 -0.52 -9.00 9.61
CA GLU A 82 -0.72 -7.90 8.68
C GLU A 82 -0.33 -8.31 7.26
N LEU A 83 0.77 -9.05 7.10
CA LEU A 83 1.16 -9.59 5.80
C LEU A 83 0.14 -10.62 5.28
N ASN A 84 -0.31 -11.53 6.13
CA ASN A 84 -1.32 -12.52 5.76
C ASN A 84 -2.63 -11.85 5.33
N ARG A 85 -3.04 -10.78 6.03
CA ARG A 85 -4.24 -10.00 5.71
C ARG A 85 -4.16 -9.43 4.29
N VAL A 86 -3.09 -8.71 3.96
CA VAL A 86 -2.88 -8.12 2.63
C VAL A 86 -2.85 -9.19 1.53
N LEU A 87 -2.35 -10.38 1.84
CA LEU A 87 -2.30 -11.53 0.92
C LEU A 87 -3.62 -12.33 0.83
N GLY A 88 -4.68 -11.90 1.52
CA GLY A 88 -5.98 -12.59 1.51
C GLY A 88 -5.99 -13.89 2.33
N GLY A 89 -5.28 -13.91 3.46
CA GLY A 89 -5.19 -15.06 4.37
C GLY A 89 -3.90 -15.89 4.23
N GLY A 90 -2.89 -15.39 3.52
CA GLY A 90 -1.59 -16.05 3.33
C GLY A 90 -1.20 -16.23 1.86
N MET A 91 0.08 -16.48 1.62
CA MET A 91 0.66 -16.66 0.27
C MET A 91 0.12 -17.90 -0.41
N VAL A 92 -0.02 -17.90 -1.73
CA VAL A 92 -0.49 -19.07 -2.49
C VAL A 92 0.71 -19.79 -3.11
N ARG A 93 0.74 -21.13 -3.04
CA ARG A 93 1.68 -21.94 -3.82
C ARG A 93 1.28 -21.89 -5.29
N ASP A 94 2.24 -21.88 -6.22
CA ASP A 94 1.98 -21.54 -7.63
C ASP A 94 1.46 -20.09 -7.71
N SER A 95 2.29 -19.16 -7.25
CA SER A 95 2.01 -17.74 -7.42
C SER A 95 3.26 -16.95 -7.71
N LEU A 96 3.06 -15.85 -8.41
CA LEU A 96 4.07 -14.83 -8.66
C LEU A 96 3.64 -13.51 -8.00
N ASN A 97 4.37 -13.08 -6.98
CA ASN A 97 4.06 -11.90 -6.18
C ASN A 97 5.15 -10.85 -6.38
N VAL A 98 4.75 -9.58 -6.42
CA VAL A 98 5.67 -8.44 -6.49
C VAL A 98 5.47 -7.57 -5.27
N ILE A 99 6.58 -7.10 -4.70
CA ILE A 99 6.59 -5.98 -3.75
C ILE A 99 7.38 -4.81 -4.33
N THR A 100 6.77 -3.63 -4.32
CA THR A 100 7.40 -2.37 -4.74
C THR A 100 7.29 -1.31 -3.68
N ALA A 101 8.19 -0.34 -3.76
CA ALA A 101 8.28 0.76 -2.81
C ALA A 101 9.37 1.75 -3.24
N PRO A 102 9.31 2.99 -2.76
CA PRO A 102 10.46 3.89 -2.78
C PRO A 102 11.71 3.26 -2.12
N PRO A 103 12.93 3.65 -2.54
CA PRO A 103 14.16 3.24 -1.87
C PRO A 103 14.16 3.65 -0.38
N GLY A 104 14.50 2.70 0.50
CA GLY A 104 14.52 2.90 1.95
C GLY A 104 13.19 2.65 2.68
N ALA A 105 12.11 2.28 1.98
CA ALA A 105 10.82 1.98 2.61
C ALA A 105 10.85 0.69 3.47
N GLY A 106 11.75 -0.26 3.17
CA GLY A 106 11.90 -1.50 3.95
C GLY A 106 11.52 -2.80 3.25
N LYS A 107 11.46 -2.85 1.91
CA LYS A 107 11.10 -4.07 1.13
C LYS A 107 11.94 -5.29 1.50
N SER A 108 13.26 -5.18 1.40
CA SER A 108 14.19 -6.26 1.71
C SER A 108 14.15 -6.64 3.19
N THR A 109 13.86 -5.68 4.09
CA THR A 109 13.61 -5.94 5.51
C THR A 109 12.38 -6.81 5.71
N LEU A 110 11.25 -6.48 5.07
CA LEU A 110 10.00 -7.25 5.16
C LEU A 110 10.18 -8.66 4.60
N LEU A 111 10.80 -8.77 3.42
CA LEU A 111 11.03 -10.06 2.77
C LEU A 111 12.01 -10.92 3.54
N MET A 112 13.06 -10.35 4.13
CA MET A 112 13.99 -11.12 4.97
C MET A 112 13.28 -11.66 6.22
N ALA A 113 12.49 -10.83 6.91
CA ALA A 113 11.69 -11.28 8.05
C ALA A 113 10.73 -12.41 7.67
N MET A 114 10.02 -12.25 6.55
CA MET A 114 9.13 -13.28 6.00
C MET A 114 9.89 -14.56 5.64
N SER A 115 11.08 -14.44 5.04
CA SER A 115 11.90 -15.59 4.63
C SER A 115 12.30 -16.43 5.83
N ASN A 116 12.81 -15.78 6.88
CA ASN A 116 13.26 -16.47 8.08
C ASN A 116 12.09 -17.09 8.86
N ASP A 117 10.95 -16.40 8.95
CA ASP A 117 9.73 -16.93 9.56
C ASP A 117 9.30 -18.25 8.87
N LEU A 118 9.18 -18.23 7.54
CA LEU A 118 8.81 -19.42 6.78
C LEU A 118 9.84 -20.54 6.89
N ALA A 119 11.13 -20.18 6.88
CA ALA A 119 12.21 -21.13 7.07
C ALA A 119 12.17 -21.79 8.46
N THR A 120 11.80 -21.03 9.48
CA THR A 120 11.62 -21.53 10.86
C THR A 120 10.40 -22.45 10.97
N GLN A 121 9.36 -22.22 10.16
CA GLN A 121 8.19 -23.11 10.05
C GLN A 121 8.45 -24.39 9.24
N GLY A 122 9.69 -24.59 8.76
CA GLY A 122 10.11 -25.80 8.05
C GLY A 122 10.00 -25.72 6.52
N TYR A 123 9.73 -24.55 5.94
CA TYR A 123 9.78 -24.37 4.50
C TYR A 123 11.19 -24.07 4.01
N THR A 124 11.59 -24.63 2.87
CA THR A 124 12.85 -24.25 2.23
C THR A 124 12.69 -22.95 1.45
N VAL A 125 13.52 -21.96 1.76
CA VAL A 125 13.48 -20.62 1.14
C VAL A 125 14.82 -20.34 0.45
N LEU A 126 14.76 -19.85 -0.79
CA LEU A 126 15.92 -19.31 -1.51
C LEU A 126 15.77 -17.81 -1.71
N TYR A 127 16.67 -17.02 -1.13
CA TYR A 127 16.76 -15.58 -1.30
C TYR A 127 17.93 -15.25 -2.25
N ALA A 128 17.62 -14.96 -3.51
CA ALA A 128 18.59 -14.51 -4.49
C ALA A 128 18.60 -12.98 -4.54
N SER A 129 19.76 -12.37 -4.31
CA SER A 129 19.93 -10.92 -4.46
C SER A 129 20.94 -10.59 -5.53
N GLY A 130 20.64 -9.59 -6.36
CA GLY A 130 21.61 -9.00 -7.28
C GLY A 130 22.07 -7.60 -6.86
N GLU A 131 21.48 -7.03 -5.80
CA GLU A 131 21.83 -5.70 -5.28
C GLU A 131 22.90 -5.76 -4.17
N GLU A 132 22.90 -6.82 -3.36
CA GLU A 132 23.68 -6.88 -2.13
C GLU A 132 24.55 -8.13 -2.05
N SER A 133 25.70 -8.01 -1.39
CA SER A 133 26.58 -9.14 -1.13
C SER A 133 26.04 -10.05 -0.02
N ASP A 134 26.46 -11.31 -0.01
CA ASP A 134 26.07 -12.28 1.04
C ASP A 134 26.32 -11.76 2.46
N THR A 135 27.44 -11.03 2.66
CA THR A 135 27.78 -10.40 3.94
C THR A 135 26.83 -9.28 4.35
N GLN A 136 26.34 -8.47 3.41
CA GLN A 136 25.35 -7.42 3.67
C GLN A 136 23.99 -8.03 4.01
N ILE A 137 23.60 -9.07 3.28
CA ILE A 137 22.35 -9.79 3.52
C ILE A 137 22.38 -10.45 4.90
N LYS A 138 23.49 -11.12 5.25
CA LYS A 138 23.69 -11.72 6.58
C LYS A 138 23.61 -10.67 7.69
N GLY A 139 24.28 -9.53 7.54
CA GLY A 139 24.19 -8.43 8.52
C GLY A 139 22.75 -7.91 8.72
N ARG A 140 21.96 -7.80 7.64
CA ARG A 140 20.53 -7.47 7.76
C ARG A 140 19.75 -8.58 8.45
N ALA A 141 19.97 -9.82 8.07
CA ALA A 141 19.24 -10.95 8.61
C ALA A 141 19.51 -11.10 10.12
N ASP A 142 20.75 -10.92 10.57
CA ASP A 142 21.11 -10.94 12.00
C ASP A 142 20.33 -9.88 12.80
N ARG A 143 20.19 -8.67 12.24
CA ARG A 143 19.42 -7.59 12.86
C ARG A 143 17.91 -7.89 12.87
N VAL A 144 17.35 -8.29 11.72
CA VAL A 144 15.89 -8.44 11.54
C VAL A 144 15.35 -9.70 12.21
N CYS A 145 16.19 -10.74 12.32
CA CYS A 145 15.83 -12.02 12.88
C CYS A 145 16.32 -12.18 14.33
N ASN A 146 16.86 -11.12 14.94
CA ASN A 146 17.45 -11.12 16.29
C ASN A 146 18.46 -12.28 16.48
N GLY A 147 19.29 -12.52 15.47
CA GLY A 147 20.28 -13.61 15.42
C GLY A 147 19.73 -15.02 15.19
N ASN A 148 18.41 -15.21 15.22
CA ASN A 148 17.77 -16.52 15.05
C ASN A 148 17.49 -16.79 13.56
N ILE A 149 18.52 -17.20 12.83
CA ILE A 149 18.41 -17.55 11.41
C ILE A 149 18.20 -19.06 11.27
N SER A 150 17.17 -19.46 10.52
CA SER A 150 16.87 -20.87 10.23
C SER A 150 17.86 -21.48 9.23
N ASP A 151 18.21 -22.76 9.44
CA ASP A 151 19.03 -23.56 8.52
C ASP A 151 18.36 -23.80 7.15
N ASN A 152 17.03 -23.59 7.05
CA ASN A 152 16.28 -23.74 5.81
C ASN A 152 16.27 -22.47 4.93
N LEU A 153 16.98 -21.41 5.33
CA LEU A 153 17.10 -20.16 4.59
C LEU A 153 18.42 -20.11 3.81
N TYR A 154 18.32 -20.29 2.49
CA TYR A 154 19.43 -20.21 1.56
C TYR A 154 19.52 -18.80 0.99
N VAL A 155 20.73 -18.23 0.92
CA VAL A 155 20.99 -16.91 0.35
C VAL A 155 22.05 -17.03 -0.74
N VAL A 156 21.87 -16.29 -1.83
CA VAL A 156 22.89 -16.18 -2.89
C VAL A 156 22.92 -14.78 -3.50
N SER A 157 24.11 -14.19 -3.57
CA SER A 157 24.39 -13.00 -4.36
C SER A 157 24.62 -13.37 -5.84
N GLU A 158 23.56 -13.42 -6.64
CA GLU A 158 23.62 -13.81 -8.06
C GLU A 158 22.72 -12.93 -8.95
N THR A 159 23.21 -12.64 -10.16
CA THR A 159 22.54 -11.78 -11.16
C THR A 159 22.14 -12.53 -12.43
N SER A 160 22.73 -13.69 -12.71
CA SER A 160 22.32 -14.54 -13.85
C SER A 160 21.07 -15.35 -13.49
N MET A 161 19.97 -15.11 -14.19
CA MET A 161 18.72 -15.87 -14.02
C MET A 161 18.92 -17.36 -14.34
N ASN A 162 19.80 -17.67 -15.30
CA ASN A 162 20.13 -19.05 -15.66
C ASN A 162 20.74 -19.82 -14.46
N ARG A 163 21.59 -19.16 -13.66
CA ARG A 163 22.16 -19.77 -12.44
C ARG A 163 21.16 -19.84 -11.30
N ILE A 164 20.34 -18.81 -11.12
CA ILE A 164 19.25 -18.83 -10.13
C ILE A 164 18.32 -20.01 -10.40
N GLU A 165 17.98 -20.28 -11.68
CA GLU A 165 17.19 -21.46 -12.06
C GLU A 165 17.88 -22.77 -11.66
N GLN A 166 19.19 -22.90 -11.89
CA GLN A 166 19.95 -24.09 -11.47
C GLN A 166 19.88 -24.29 -9.95
N TYR A 167 20.08 -23.25 -9.15
CA TYR A 167 19.96 -23.35 -7.69
C TYR A 167 18.55 -23.73 -7.24
N ILE A 168 17.51 -23.25 -7.93
CA ILE A 168 16.12 -23.65 -7.65
C ILE A 168 15.89 -25.13 -7.95
N GLU A 169 16.54 -25.69 -8.96
CA GLU A 169 16.45 -27.12 -9.28
C GLU A 169 17.17 -27.99 -8.25
N GLU A 170 18.37 -27.57 -7.82
CA GLU A 170 19.22 -28.28 -6.85
C GLU A 170 18.62 -28.26 -5.43
N ILE A 171 18.26 -27.08 -4.94
CA ILE A 171 17.76 -26.86 -3.57
C ILE A 171 16.28 -27.27 -3.46
N ASN A 172 15.54 -27.21 -4.56
CA ASN A 172 14.10 -27.46 -4.62
C ASN A 172 13.28 -26.66 -3.58
N PRO A 173 13.46 -25.32 -3.50
CA PRO A 173 12.80 -24.50 -2.48
C PRO A 173 11.29 -24.38 -2.71
N THR A 174 10.54 -24.20 -1.62
CA THR A 174 9.10 -23.91 -1.68
C THR A 174 8.84 -22.43 -1.97
N ILE A 175 9.73 -21.56 -1.49
CA ILE A 175 9.66 -20.10 -1.68
C ILE A 175 10.96 -19.61 -2.33
N VAL A 176 10.83 -18.76 -3.33
CA VAL A 176 11.95 -18.11 -4.00
C VAL A 176 11.73 -16.60 -3.97
N ILE A 177 12.74 -15.85 -3.54
CA ILE A 177 12.76 -14.40 -3.53
C ILE A 177 13.87 -13.92 -4.46
N VAL A 178 13.55 -12.95 -5.31
CA VAL A 178 14.50 -12.28 -6.22
C VAL A 178 14.52 -10.78 -5.90
N ASP A 179 15.63 -10.31 -5.33
CA ASP A 179 15.83 -8.95 -4.84
C ASP A 179 17.04 -8.25 -5.51
N SER A 180 16.88 -7.49 -6.59
CA SER A 180 15.65 -7.10 -7.29
C SER A 180 15.66 -7.55 -8.74
N ILE A 181 14.49 -7.62 -9.37
CA ILE A 181 14.36 -8.09 -10.77
C ILE A 181 15.10 -7.20 -11.76
N GLN A 182 15.33 -5.92 -11.44
CA GLN A 182 16.08 -5.00 -12.28
C GLN A 182 17.56 -5.39 -12.39
N THR A 183 18.10 -6.12 -11.41
CA THR A 183 19.50 -6.54 -11.40
C THR A 183 19.75 -7.88 -12.07
N VAL A 184 18.68 -8.65 -12.32
CA VAL A 184 18.76 -9.99 -12.88
C VAL A 184 18.66 -9.93 -14.41
N TYR A 185 19.37 -10.83 -15.09
CA TYR A 185 19.34 -10.93 -16.55
C TYR A 185 19.37 -12.37 -17.05
N LEU A 186 18.82 -12.58 -18.24
CA LEU A 186 18.95 -13.79 -19.03
C LEU A 186 20.05 -13.60 -20.07
N GLU A 187 20.99 -14.55 -20.12
CA GLU A 187 22.15 -14.53 -21.03
C GLU A 187 21.74 -14.61 -22.51
N ASP A 188 20.68 -15.36 -22.81
CA ASP A 188 20.18 -15.57 -24.18
C ASP A 188 19.45 -14.35 -24.76
N ILE A 189 19.15 -13.35 -23.93
CA ILE A 189 18.46 -12.14 -24.35
C ILE A 189 19.50 -11.03 -24.57
N ALA A 190 19.63 -10.59 -25.82
CA ALA A 190 20.55 -9.52 -26.23
C ALA A 190 20.09 -8.11 -25.79
N SER A 191 19.83 -7.92 -24.50
CA SER A 191 19.50 -6.63 -23.90
C SER A 191 20.13 -6.49 -22.51
N ARG A 192 20.41 -5.26 -22.09
CA ARG A 192 21.10 -5.01 -20.81
C ARG A 192 20.17 -5.30 -19.61
N PRO A 193 20.71 -5.77 -18.47
CA PRO A 193 19.97 -5.86 -17.22
C PRO A 193 19.23 -4.56 -16.89
N GLY A 194 18.03 -4.66 -16.31
CA GLY A 194 17.20 -3.51 -15.95
C GLY A 194 16.43 -2.87 -17.10
N THR A 195 16.65 -3.28 -18.36
CA THR A 195 15.77 -2.87 -19.47
C THR A 195 14.38 -3.52 -19.33
N PRO A 196 13.29 -2.88 -19.81
CA PRO A 196 11.96 -3.48 -19.75
C PRO A 196 11.89 -4.87 -20.40
N THR A 197 12.66 -5.11 -21.46
CA THR A 197 12.76 -6.43 -22.10
C THR A 197 13.36 -7.47 -21.16
N GLN A 198 14.54 -7.22 -20.56
CA GLN A 198 15.13 -8.17 -19.58
C GLN A 198 14.19 -8.43 -18.41
N VAL A 199 13.60 -7.37 -17.83
CA VAL A 199 12.70 -7.50 -16.67
C VAL A 199 11.50 -8.37 -17.02
N ASN A 200 10.86 -8.14 -18.17
CA ASN A 200 9.73 -8.93 -18.60
C ASN A 200 10.10 -10.40 -18.84
N GLU A 201 11.18 -10.68 -19.58
CA GLU A 201 11.62 -12.05 -19.87
C GLU A 201 12.00 -12.82 -18.59
N CYS A 202 12.75 -12.20 -17.67
CA CYS A 202 13.08 -12.82 -16.38
C CYS A 202 11.81 -13.10 -15.56
N THR A 203 10.81 -12.21 -15.62
CA THR A 203 9.53 -12.39 -14.94
C THR A 203 8.71 -13.52 -15.52
N PHE A 204 8.67 -13.65 -16.85
CA PHE A 204 8.03 -14.79 -17.51
C PHE A 204 8.69 -16.11 -17.12
N LYS A 205 10.02 -16.14 -17.09
CA LYS A 205 10.78 -17.31 -16.65
C LYS A 205 10.47 -17.70 -15.20
N LEU A 206 10.43 -16.72 -14.30
CA LEU A 206 10.04 -16.92 -12.89
C LEU A 206 8.58 -17.39 -12.76
N MET A 207 7.68 -16.88 -13.61
CA MET A 207 6.30 -17.36 -13.67
C MET A 207 6.24 -18.84 -14.04
N GLU A 208 6.96 -19.27 -15.08
CA GLU A 208 7.00 -20.68 -15.48
C GLU A 208 7.53 -21.59 -14.36
N ILE A 209 8.57 -21.13 -13.65
CA ILE A 209 9.15 -21.84 -12.49
C ILE A 209 8.13 -21.95 -11.35
N GLY A 210 7.42 -20.87 -11.04
CA GLY A 210 6.39 -20.81 -9.99
C GLY A 210 5.19 -21.70 -10.28
N LYS A 211 4.69 -21.65 -11.53
CA LYS A 211 3.49 -22.36 -12.00
C LYS A 211 3.71 -23.80 -12.44
N ASN A 212 4.89 -24.35 -12.15
CA ASN A 212 5.18 -25.74 -12.43
C ASN A 212 4.31 -26.65 -11.56
N THR A 213 3.28 -27.27 -12.14
CA THR A 213 2.34 -28.08 -11.36
C THR A 213 2.91 -29.35 -10.73
N ALA A 214 4.10 -29.80 -11.13
CA ALA A 214 4.79 -30.89 -10.43
C ALA A 214 5.51 -30.39 -9.16
N LYS A 215 5.93 -29.13 -9.15
CA LYS A 215 6.69 -28.48 -8.07
C LYS A 215 6.22 -27.03 -7.91
N PRO A 216 5.00 -26.80 -7.38
CA PRO A 216 4.44 -25.45 -7.26
C PRO A 216 5.23 -24.66 -6.22
N ARG A 217 5.64 -23.44 -6.59
CA ARG A 217 6.44 -22.57 -5.72
C ARG A 217 5.75 -21.22 -5.51
N CYS A 218 6.07 -20.58 -4.40
CA CYS A 218 5.70 -19.18 -4.18
C CYS A 218 6.88 -18.30 -4.57
N ILE A 219 6.73 -17.50 -5.63
CA ILE A 219 7.79 -16.63 -6.11
C ILE A 219 7.50 -15.20 -5.68
N TRP A 220 8.52 -14.52 -5.18
CA TRP A 220 8.52 -13.11 -4.82
C TRP A 220 9.57 -12.35 -5.61
N ILE A 221 9.15 -11.23 -6.17
CA ILE A 221 10.01 -10.31 -6.90
C ILE A 221 10.00 -8.97 -6.18
N VAL A 222 11.19 -8.42 -5.94
CA VAL A 222 11.32 -7.00 -5.57
C VAL A 222 11.40 -6.17 -6.85
N GLY A 223 10.49 -5.21 -6.95
CA GLY A 223 10.52 -4.17 -7.96
C GLY A 223 10.83 -2.81 -7.35
N GLN A 224 11.56 -1.98 -8.09
CA GLN A 224 11.73 -0.56 -7.76
C GLN A 224 10.63 0.27 -8.44
N MET A 225 10.21 1.37 -7.80
CA MET A 225 9.34 2.37 -8.44
C MET A 225 10.19 3.33 -9.27
N THR A 226 9.68 3.74 -10.41
CA THR A 226 10.25 4.81 -11.23
C THR A 226 9.98 6.17 -10.61
N LYS A 227 10.56 7.24 -11.18
CA LYS A 227 10.30 8.63 -10.76
C LYS A 227 8.87 9.11 -11.01
N GLU A 228 8.08 8.36 -11.78
CA GLU A 228 6.67 8.67 -12.09
C GLU A 228 5.69 7.86 -11.22
N ASP A 229 6.20 7.26 -10.14
CA ASP A 229 5.47 6.32 -9.27
C ASP A 229 4.88 5.09 -10.00
N GLU A 230 5.25 4.86 -11.26
CA GLU A 230 4.98 3.62 -11.97
C GLU A 230 6.06 2.57 -11.62
N LEU A 231 5.68 1.29 -11.59
CA LEU A 231 6.63 0.18 -11.40
C LEU A 231 7.71 0.21 -12.51
N ALA A 232 8.98 0.02 -12.16
CA ALA A 232 10.08 0.02 -13.14
C ALA A 232 9.99 -1.23 -14.04
N GLY A 233 9.28 -1.06 -15.14
CA GLY A 233 8.90 -2.05 -16.15
C GLY A 233 7.69 -1.51 -16.92
N SER A 234 7.46 -1.94 -18.16
CA SER A 234 6.22 -1.54 -18.84
C SER A 234 5.00 -2.01 -18.04
N ARG A 235 3.84 -1.31 -18.09
CA ARG A 235 2.56 -1.76 -17.47
C ARG A 235 2.25 -3.26 -17.70
N THR A 236 2.80 -3.84 -18.76
CA THR A 236 2.84 -5.28 -19.04
C THR A 236 3.30 -6.14 -17.86
N PHE A 237 4.31 -5.72 -17.09
CA PHE A 237 4.85 -6.46 -15.95
C PHE A 237 3.81 -6.63 -14.83
N GLU A 238 3.07 -5.57 -14.49
CA GLU A 238 2.00 -5.64 -13.48
C GLU A 238 0.86 -6.57 -13.89
N HIS A 239 0.57 -6.68 -15.19
CA HIS A 239 -0.46 -7.58 -15.70
C HIS A 239 -0.08 -9.06 -15.61
N SER A 240 1.22 -9.37 -15.71
CA SER A 240 1.76 -10.73 -15.70
C SER A 240 1.73 -11.40 -14.32
N VAL A 241 1.88 -10.63 -13.24
CA VAL A 241 1.98 -11.19 -11.88
C VAL A 241 0.61 -11.44 -11.23
N ASP A 242 0.54 -12.30 -10.22
CA ASP A 242 -0.72 -12.64 -9.56
C ASP A 242 -1.06 -11.66 -8.43
N THR A 243 -0.06 -11.13 -7.73
CA THR A 243 -0.20 -10.14 -6.66
C THR A 243 0.80 -9.00 -6.83
N VAL A 244 0.37 -7.75 -6.65
CA VAL A 244 1.20 -6.54 -6.61
C VAL A 244 0.96 -5.83 -5.28
N LEU A 245 2.00 -5.78 -4.44
CA LEU A 245 2.01 -5.09 -3.17
C LEU A 245 2.89 -3.85 -3.25
N VAL A 246 2.45 -2.77 -2.61
CA VAL A 246 3.20 -1.52 -2.49
C VAL A 246 3.43 -1.21 -1.02
N LEU A 247 4.69 -1.07 -0.62
CA LEU A 247 5.06 -0.62 0.71
C LEU A 247 5.31 0.88 0.68
N GLU A 248 4.37 1.64 1.23
CA GLU A 248 4.44 3.08 1.36
C GLU A 248 5.01 3.48 2.72
N GLY A 249 5.65 4.64 2.76
CA GLY A 249 5.97 5.33 4.00
C GLY A 249 7.08 6.35 3.84
N GLU A 250 7.02 7.38 4.67
CA GLU A 250 7.98 8.47 4.63
C GLU A 250 9.27 8.10 5.36
N ARG A 251 10.42 8.61 4.87
CA ARG A 251 11.73 8.25 5.44
C ARG A 251 11.86 8.58 6.92
N ASN A 252 11.22 9.65 7.37
CA ASN A 252 11.35 10.18 8.74
C ASN A 252 10.21 9.73 9.66
N GLU A 253 9.21 9.04 9.15
CA GLU A 253 8.12 8.51 9.96
C GLU A 253 8.34 7.02 10.19
N PRO A 254 7.94 6.48 11.35
CA PRO A 254 8.05 5.05 11.62
C PRO A 254 7.00 4.24 10.83
N LEU A 255 5.83 4.82 10.54
CA LEU A 255 4.73 4.11 9.90
C LEU A 255 5.10 3.66 8.47
N ARG A 256 4.79 2.40 8.16
CA ARG A 256 4.88 1.81 6.83
C ARG A 256 3.56 1.11 6.53
N THR A 257 2.98 1.40 5.37
CA THR A 257 1.69 0.85 4.95
C THR A 257 1.90 -0.06 3.75
N LEU A 258 1.54 -1.33 3.89
CA LEU A 258 1.55 -2.30 2.81
C LEU A 258 0.16 -2.35 2.17
N ILE A 259 0.07 -1.99 0.89
CA ILE A 259 -1.19 -1.89 0.15
C ILE A 259 -1.18 -2.92 -0.99
N SER A 260 -2.30 -3.58 -1.22
CA SER A 260 -2.47 -4.46 -2.38
C SER A 260 -3.07 -3.70 -3.57
N GLN A 261 -2.27 -3.38 -4.59
CA GLN A 261 -2.79 -2.81 -5.84
C GLN A 261 -3.46 -3.87 -6.73
N LYS A 262 -2.99 -5.11 -6.67
CA LYS A 262 -3.55 -6.25 -7.39
C LYS A 262 -3.43 -7.49 -6.53
N ASN A 263 -4.51 -8.24 -6.39
CA ASN A 263 -4.48 -9.53 -5.71
C ASN A 263 -5.50 -10.47 -6.35
N ARG A 264 -5.01 -11.51 -7.04
CA ARG A 264 -5.89 -12.55 -7.61
C ARG A 264 -6.46 -13.51 -6.57
N PHE A 265 -5.93 -13.45 -5.35
CA PHE A 265 -6.21 -14.40 -4.27
C PHE A 265 -6.88 -13.73 -3.04
N GLY A 266 -7.19 -12.44 -3.10
CA GLY A 266 -7.69 -11.68 -1.96
C GLY A 266 -8.25 -10.32 -2.38
N ASP A 267 -8.78 -9.58 -1.42
CA ASP A 267 -9.31 -8.23 -1.63
C ASP A 267 -8.16 -7.21 -1.75
N THR A 268 -8.25 -6.32 -2.73
CA THR A 268 -7.27 -5.24 -2.94
C THR A 268 -7.45 -4.07 -1.96
N SER A 269 -8.58 -4.02 -1.25
CA SER A 269 -8.83 -2.98 -0.26
C SER A 269 -8.04 -3.20 1.02
N GLU A 270 -7.60 -4.42 1.34
CA GLU A 270 -6.87 -4.71 2.57
C GLU A 270 -5.52 -4.00 2.65
N VAL A 271 -5.19 -3.53 3.86
CA VAL A 271 -3.92 -2.87 4.18
C VAL A 271 -3.23 -3.57 5.35
N GLY A 272 -1.91 -3.55 5.34
CA GLY A 272 -1.07 -4.02 6.42
C GLY A 272 -0.30 -2.85 7.02
N LEU A 273 -0.38 -2.66 8.33
CA LEU A 273 0.28 -1.56 9.02
C LEU A 273 1.51 -2.06 9.76
N PHE A 274 2.64 -1.38 9.57
CA PHE A 274 3.92 -1.73 10.18
C PHE A 274 4.58 -0.49 10.77
N SER A 275 5.33 -0.68 11.85
CA SER A 275 6.23 0.32 12.40
C SER A 275 7.67 -0.08 12.11
N MET A 276 8.44 0.81 11.51
CA MET A 276 9.88 0.64 11.32
C MET A 276 10.61 0.93 12.63
N SER A 277 11.39 -0.04 13.08
CA SER A 277 12.22 0.03 14.28
C SER A 277 13.65 -0.44 13.98
N GLU A 278 14.53 -0.43 15.00
CA GLU A 278 15.88 -0.97 14.88
C GLU A 278 15.87 -2.49 14.57
N GLU A 279 14.89 -3.22 15.07
CA GLU A 279 14.67 -4.65 14.80
C GLU A 279 14.02 -4.91 13.43
N GLY A 280 13.68 -3.86 12.68
CA GLY A 280 13.04 -3.95 11.37
C GLY A 280 11.56 -3.60 11.42
N LEU A 281 10.75 -4.27 10.59
CA LEU A 281 9.33 -3.97 10.39
C LEU A 281 8.46 -4.78 11.34
N ILE A 282 7.90 -4.11 12.35
CA ILE A 282 7.03 -4.71 13.36
C ILE A 282 5.56 -4.51 12.96
N PRO A 283 4.72 -5.56 12.90
CA PRO A 283 3.30 -5.40 12.55
C PRO A 283 2.52 -4.66 13.63
N ILE A 284 1.68 -3.71 13.23
CA ILE A 284 0.78 -2.96 14.11
C ILE A 284 -0.56 -3.71 14.17
N VAL A 285 -0.66 -4.66 15.09
CA VAL A 285 -1.86 -5.52 15.23
C VAL A 285 -3.06 -4.72 15.77
N ASN A 286 -2.80 -3.75 16.66
CA ASN A 286 -3.79 -2.83 17.21
C ASN A 286 -3.54 -1.37 16.77
N PRO A 287 -4.07 -0.96 15.59
CA PRO A 287 -3.86 0.36 15.04
C PRO A 287 -4.34 1.49 15.96
N SER A 288 -5.49 1.31 16.61
CA SER A 288 -6.05 2.37 17.45
C SER A 288 -5.19 2.67 18.68
N GLU A 289 -4.53 1.66 19.23
CA GLU A 289 -3.56 1.88 20.31
C GLU A 289 -2.30 2.61 19.81
N PHE A 290 -1.89 2.36 18.57
CA PHE A 290 -0.74 3.05 17.95
C PHE A 290 -1.05 4.50 17.57
N PHE A 291 -2.30 4.79 17.14
CA PHE A 291 -2.72 6.10 16.65
C PHE A 291 -3.38 7.00 17.70
N ILE A 292 -3.39 6.57 18.97
CA ILE A 292 -3.93 7.36 20.09
C ILE A 292 -2.83 7.60 21.11
N THR A 293 -2.59 8.86 21.43
CA THR A 293 -1.56 9.23 22.41
C THR A 293 -2.07 8.96 23.82
N GLN A 294 -1.34 8.14 24.58
CA GLN A 294 -1.62 7.90 26.00
C GLN A 294 -1.26 9.16 26.81
N ARG A 295 -2.23 9.70 27.56
CA ARG A 295 -2.04 10.90 28.40
C ARG A 295 -2.70 10.70 29.76
N ASP A 296 -2.08 11.25 30.80
CA ASP A 296 -2.62 11.19 32.17
C ASP A 296 -3.81 12.14 32.39
N TYR A 297 -3.97 13.15 31.53
CA TYR A 297 -5.03 14.15 31.63
C TYR A 297 -5.50 14.61 30.24
N PRO A 298 -6.76 15.07 30.12
CA PRO A 298 -7.30 15.52 28.84
C PRO A 298 -6.70 16.88 28.44
N VAL A 299 -6.38 17.02 27.16
CA VAL A 299 -5.73 18.22 26.60
C VAL A 299 -6.58 18.88 25.52
N ALA A 300 -6.58 20.23 25.51
CA ALA A 300 -7.25 21.00 24.49
C ALA A 300 -6.60 20.79 23.12
N GLY A 301 -7.40 20.90 22.06
CA GLY A 301 -6.93 20.75 20.69
C GLY A 301 -6.84 19.31 20.20
N THR A 302 -7.25 18.33 20.99
CA THR A 302 -7.27 16.91 20.59
C THR A 302 -8.69 16.41 20.36
N ALA A 303 -8.89 15.55 19.36
CA ALA A 303 -10.14 14.86 19.09
C ALA A 303 -9.90 13.47 18.51
N LEU A 304 -10.77 12.51 18.84
CA LEU A 304 -10.75 11.19 18.23
C LEU A 304 -11.72 11.15 17.05
N THR A 305 -11.26 10.57 15.96
CA THR A 305 -12.08 10.30 14.77
C THR A 305 -11.84 8.90 14.26
N MET A 306 -12.55 8.51 13.22
CA MET A 306 -12.45 7.15 12.69
C MET A 306 -12.41 7.16 11.17
N THR A 307 -11.34 6.60 10.63
CA THR A 307 -11.19 6.33 9.20
C THR A 307 -11.40 4.85 8.93
N LYS A 308 -11.75 4.52 7.70
CA LYS A 308 -11.75 3.15 7.20
C LYS A 308 -10.55 2.94 6.28
N GLU A 309 -9.63 2.07 6.70
CA GLU A 309 -8.51 1.62 5.88
C GLU A 309 -8.77 0.16 5.47
N GLY A 310 -9.07 -0.04 4.19
CA GLY A 310 -9.57 -1.32 3.70
C GLY A 310 -10.88 -1.74 4.34
N THR A 311 -10.88 -2.85 5.07
CA THR A 311 -12.05 -3.31 5.83
C THR A 311 -12.02 -2.87 7.30
N ARG A 312 -10.89 -2.33 7.79
CA ARG A 312 -10.69 -2.00 9.20
C ARG A 312 -11.17 -0.58 9.47
N ASN A 313 -11.99 -0.43 10.50
CA ASN A 313 -12.20 0.86 11.11
C ASN A 313 -11.05 1.13 12.08
N ILE A 314 -10.39 2.28 11.90
CA ILE A 314 -9.26 2.70 12.72
C ILE A 314 -9.67 4.00 13.40
N VAL A 315 -9.71 3.98 14.74
CA VAL A 315 -9.80 5.21 15.52
C VAL A 315 -8.42 5.86 15.57
N VAL A 316 -8.38 7.15 15.27
CA VAL A 316 -7.18 7.96 15.10
C VAL A 316 -7.36 9.27 15.85
N GLU A 317 -6.30 9.72 16.50
CA GLU A 317 -6.26 11.02 17.14
C GLU A 317 -5.87 12.13 16.17
N ILE A 318 -6.64 13.21 16.20
CA ILE A 318 -6.34 14.47 15.53
C ILE A 318 -5.89 15.47 16.58
N GLU A 319 -4.71 16.04 16.37
CA GLU A 319 -4.20 17.15 17.15
C GLU A 319 -4.32 18.45 16.36
N SER A 320 -4.59 19.53 17.06
CA SER A 320 -4.64 20.85 16.46
C SER A 320 -4.17 21.92 17.42
N LEU A 321 -3.49 22.91 16.84
CA LEU A 321 -3.00 24.08 17.54
C LEU A 321 -3.47 25.32 16.80
N VAL A 322 -4.25 26.13 17.50
CA VAL A 322 -4.77 27.40 17.00
C VAL A 322 -4.13 28.54 17.78
N SER A 323 -3.49 29.46 17.08
CA SER A 323 -2.82 30.61 17.68
C SER A 323 -3.16 31.89 16.95
N LYS A 324 -3.01 33.04 17.61
CA LYS A 324 -3.23 34.33 16.95
C LYS A 324 -2.17 34.56 15.87
N SER A 325 -2.60 35.01 14.69
CA SER A 325 -1.69 35.48 13.65
C SER A 325 -1.29 36.93 13.93
N TYR A 326 0.00 37.21 13.85
CA TYR A 326 0.55 38.57 13.91
C TYR A 326 0.97 39.10 12.53
N TYR A 327 0.84 38.26 11.48
CA TYR A 327 1.16 38.58 10.10
C TYR A 327 -0.12 38.71 9.24
N GLY A 328 -0.01 39.36 8.08
CA GLY A 328 -1.15 39.70 7.22
C GLY A 328 -1.97 38.52 6.71
N PHE A 329 -1.38 37.33 6.55
CA PHE A 329 -2.11 36.11 6.16
C PHE A 329 -1.86 35.01 7.20
N PRO A 330 -2.90 34.43 7.81
CA PRO A 330 -2.73 33.34 8.76
C PRO A 330 -2.21 32.07 8.10
N SER A 331 -1.34 31.36 8.82
CA SER A 331 -0.79 30.08 8.38
C SER A 331 -1.80 28.94 8.56
N ARG A 332 -1.87 28.06 7.55
CA ARG A 332 -2.64 26.80 7.57
C ARG A 332 -1.68 25.65 7.29
N MET A 333 -1.40 24.85 8.31
CA MET A 333 -0.47 23.72 8.23
C MET A 333 -1.23 22.42 8.52
N ALA A 334 -1.00 21.41 7.69
CA ALA A 334 -1.63 20.11 7.79
C ALA A 334 -0.58 19.03 7.66
N ASN A 335 -0.54 18.08 8.59
CA ASN A 335 0.15 16.81 8.46
C ASN A 335 -0.86 15.67 8.58
N GLY A 336 -0.79 14.68 7.69
CA GLY A 336 -1.75 13.57 7.60
C GLY A 336 -3.08 13.90 6.92
N ILE A 337 -3.33 15.15 6.49
CA ILE A 337 -4.49 15.53 5.66
C ILE A 337 -4.07 16.50 4.54
N LYS A 338 -4.89 16.60 3.50
CA LYS A 338 -4.67 17.58 2.42
C LYS A 338 -4.85 19.01 2.93
N LYS A 339 -3.91 19.90 2.60
CA LYS A 339 -3.97 21.33 2.97
C LYS A 339 -5.25 22.02 2.48
N ASP A 340 -5.74 21.65 1.30
CA ASP A 340 -6.96 22.23 0.73
C ASP A 340 -8.21 21.82 1.53
N LEU A 341 -8.23 20.58 2.03
CA LEU A 341 -9.29 20.12 2.92
C LEU A 341 -9.30 20.94 4.21
N LEU A 342 -8.14 21.15 4.83
CA LEU A 342 -8.04 21.99 6.03
C LEU A 342 -8.57 23.41 5.80
N GLN A 343 -8.27 24.03 4.66
CA GLN A 343 -8.76 25.36 4.33
C GLN A 343 -10.29 25.40 4.26
N ILE A 344 -10.91 24.44 3.57
CA ILE A 344 -12.37 24.32 3.46
C ILE A 344 -12.99 24.11 4.84
N LEU A 345 -12.44 23.22 5.67
CA LEU A 345 -13.00 22.94 7.01
C LEU A 345 -12.93 24.15 7.93
N VAL A 346 -11.85 24.94 7.87
CA VAL A 346 -11.73 26.18 8.63
C VAL A 346 -12.74 27.23 8.15
N GLU A 347 -12.96 27.33 6.84
CA GLU A 347 -13.94 28.26 6.26
C GLU A 347 -15.38 27.90 6.65
N ILE A 348 -15.72 26.61 6.64
CA ILE A 348 -17.01 26.11 7.15
C ILE A 348 -17.15 26.42 8.64
N LEU A 349 -16.12 26.17 9.45
CA LEU A 349 -16.13 26.46 10.89
C LEU A 349 -16.40 27.95 11.16
N GLU A 350 -15.82 28.83 10.37
CA GLU A 350 -16.05 30.27 10.49
C GLU A 350 -17.47 30.67 10.08
N GLN A 351 -17.91 30.28 8.89
CA GLN A 351 -19.20 30.71 8.33
C GLN A 351 -20.41 30.03 8.97
N ARG A 352 -20.24 28.80 9.46
CA ARG A 352 -21.34 27.94 9.95
C ARG A 352 -21.21 27.59 11.43
N GLY A 353 -19.99 27.46 11.94
CA GLY A 353 -19.73 27.25 13.36
C GLY A 353 -19.71 28.53 14.20
N GLY A 354 -19.64 29.71 13.55
CA GLY A 354 -19.69 31.01 14.23
C GLY A 354 -18.41 31.37 14.99
N LEU A 355 -17.28 30.73 14.63
CA LEU A 355 -15.98 30.94 15.26
C LEU A 355 -15.03 31.66 14.30
N SER A 356 -14.70 32.91 14.59
CA SER A 356 -13.72 33.68 13.80
C SER A 356 -12.37 32.96 13.73
N CYS A 357 -11.92 32.64 12.52
CA CYS A 357 -10.64 31.98 12.24
C CYS A 357 -9.77 32.78 11.26
N ASN A 358 -10.29 33.87 10.70
CA ASN A 358 -9.61 34.80 9.79
C ASN A 358 -8.31 35.41 10.34
N ASP A 359 -8.16 35.54 11.66
CA ASP A 359 -6.98 36.12 12.31
C ASP A 359 -6.12 35.08 13.05
N LYS A 360 -6.37 33.78 12.83
CA LYS A 360 -5.73 32.69 13.58
C LYS A 360 -4.92 31.80 12.67
N ASN A 361 -3.71 31.43 13.09
CA ASN A 361 -2.99 30.30 12.51
C ASN A 361 -3.65 29.00 12.95
N VAL A 362 -3.76 28.01 12.05
CA VAL A 362 -4.30 26.68 12.38
C VAL A 362 -3.32 25.64 11.88
N THR A 363 -2.85 24.80 12.81
CA THR A 363 -2.07 23.61 12.51
C THR A 363 -2.88 22.39 12.89
N VAL A 364 -2.94 21.40 12.01
CA VAL A 364 -3.56 20.10 12.29
C VAL A 364 -2.56 19.00 11.99
N MET A 365 -2.48 18.01 12.87
CA MET A 365 -1.63 16.83 12.75
C MET A 365 -2.45 15.59 13.04
N VAL A 366 -2.30 14.57 12.21
CA VAL A 366 -2.82 13.23 12.48
C VAL A 366 -1.76 12.45 13.26
N ALA A 367 -2.13 11.86 14.39
CA ALA A 367 -1.22 11.07 15.20
C ALA A 367 -0.72 9.83 14.43
N GLY A 368 0.53 9.45 14.68
CA GLY A 368 1.16 8.24 14.13
C GLY A 368 1.41 8.22 12.61
N GLY A 369 1.32 9.36 11.92
CA GLY A 369 1.70 9.48 10.50
C GLY A 369 0.68 8.93 9.50
N LEU A 370 -0.52 8.56 9.95
CA LEU A 370 -1.56 8.06 9.06
C LEU A 370 -2.10 9.18 8.17
N ARG A 371 -2.24 8.91 6.86
CA ARG A 371 -2.85 9.85 5.92
C ARG A 371 -4.36 9.59 5.83
N LEU A 372 -5.15 10.55 6.29
CA LEU A 372 -6.60 10.46 6.24
C LEU A 372 -7.13 11.02 4.93
N THR A 373 -7.84 10.17 4.18
CA THR A 373 -8.44 10.53 2.90
C THR A 373 -9.97 10.48 2.93
N GLU A 374 -10.55 9.78 3.91
CA GLU A 374 -11.99 9.59 4.01
C GLU A 374 -12.71 10.84 4.58
N PRO A 375 -13.81 11.32 3.96
CA PRO A 375 -14.56 12.48 4.46
C PRO A 375 -15.19 12.30 5.86
N SER A 376 -15.31 11.06 6.34
CA SER A 376 -15.85 10.73 7.67
C SER A 376 -15.08 11.39 8.82
N VAL A 377 -13.82 11.76 8.59
CA VAL A 377 -12.94 12.37 9.61
C VAL A 377 -13.14 13.87 9.78
N ASN A 378 -13.90 14.52 8.88
CA ASN A 378 -14.06 15.96 8.84
C ASN A 378 -14.60 16.53 10.16
N LEU A 379 -15.60 15.87 10.77
CA LEU A 379 -16.16 16.31 12.04
C LEU A 379 -15.12 16.26 13.17
N GLY A 380 -14.29 15.22 13.23
CA GLY A 380 -13.23 15.11 14.23
C GLY A 380 -12.16 16.19 14.07
N ILE A 381 -11.76 16.49 12.84
CA ILE A 381 -10.81 17.58 12.54
C ILE A 381 -11.38 18.93 12.98
N ILE A 382 -12.65 19.23 12.69
CA ILE A 382 -13.24 20.49 13.13
C ILE A 382 -13.34 20.54 14.66
N MET A 383 -13.74 19.45 15.32
CA MET A 383 -13.88 19.43 16.77
C MET A 383 -12.55 19.55 17.50
N SER A 384 -11.43 19.07 16.92
CA SER A 384 -10.10 19.34 17.46
C SER A 384 -9.80 20.84 17.41
N ILE A 385 -10.07 21.51 16.29
CA ILE A 385 -9.84 22.95 16.12
C ILE A 385 -10.71 23.75 17.09
N VAL A 386 -11.98 23.38 17.26
CA VAL A 386 -12.90 24.00 18.24
C VAL A 386 -12.35 23.85 19.66
N SER A 387 -11.89 22.65 20.02
CA SER A 387 -11.25 22.36 21.32
C SER A 387 -10.04 23.26 21.56
N SER A 388 -9.21 23.48 20.54
CA SER A 388 -8.06 24.38 20.62
C SER A 388 -8.49 25.85 20.77
N ILE A 389 -9.50 26.30 20.03
CA ILE A 389 -10.02 27.69 20.11
C ILE A 389 -10.60 28.00 21.49
N TYR A 390 -11.36 27.06 22.06
CA TYR A 390 -11.94 27.21 23.40
C TYR A 390 -10.95 26.93 24.52
N ASN A 391 -9.75 26.41 24.19
CA ASN A 391 -8.76 25.96 25.16
C ASN A 391 -9.38 25.03 26.23
N LYS A 392 -10.28 24.14 25.79
CA LYS A 392 -11.02 23.22 26.65
C LYS A 392 -11.03 21.84 25.99
N ALA A 393 -10.58 20.83 26.72
CA ALA A 393 -10.51 19.47 26.21
C ALA A 393 -11.91 18.89 25.92
N LEU A 394 -11.97 18.00 24.92
CA LEU A 394 -13.16 17.20 24.65
C LEU A 394 -13.32 16.12 25.74
N PRO A 395 -14.56 15.67 26.03
CA PRO A 395 -14.77 14.58 26.96
C PRO A 395 -14.01 13.33 26.51
N GLU A 396 -13.33 12.69 27.46
CA GLU A 396 -12.50 11.51 27.20
C GLU A 396 -13.32 10.38 26.57
N GLY A 397 -12.72 9.65 25.62
CA GLY A 397 -13.37 8.52 24.97
C GLY A 397 -14.52 8.91 24.03
N THR A 398 -14.54 10.17 23.56
CA THR A 398 -15.52 10.67 22.58
C THR A 398 -14.96 10.60 21.17
N VAL A 399 -15.65 9.88 20.28
CA VAL A 399 -15.29 9.74 18.86
C VAL A 399 -16.25 10.54 17.98
N PHE A 400 -15.71 11.26 17.00
CA PHE A 400 -16.48 12.09 16.07
C PHE A 400 -16.41 11.51 14.66
N VAL A 401 -17.57 11.22 14.06
CA VAL A 401 -17.67 10.67 12.71
C VAL A 401 -18.72 11.44 11.92
N GLY A 402 -18.33 12.00 10.78
CA GLY A 402 -19.26 12.65 9.85
C GLY A 402 -18.56 13.48 8.79
N GLU A 403 -19.08 13.42 7.57
CA GLU A 403 -18.71 14.39 6.54
C GLU A 403 -19.39 15.72 6.85
N VAL A 404 -18.63 16.81 6.78
CA VAL A 404 -19.16 18.16 6.98
C VAL A 404 -19.39 18.82 5.62
N GLY A 405 -20.64 19.17 5.33
CA GLY A 405 -21.02 19.90 4.12
C GLY A 405 -20.70 21.40 4.20
N LEU A 406 -20.59 22.07 3.05
CA LEU A 406 -20.36 23.52 2.96
C LEU A 406 -21.45 24.38 3.64
N THR A 407 -22.65 23.82 3.79
CA THR A 407 -23.78 24.43 4.51
C THR A 407 -23.69 24.25 6.03
N GLY A 408 -22.71 23.50 6.52
CA GLY A 408 -22.55 23.16 7.94
C GLY A 408 -23.38 21.96 8.40
N GLU A 409 -24.06 21.27 7.48
CA GLU A 409 -24.76 20.02 7.78
C GLU A 409 -23.76 18.86 7.98
N ILE A 410 -24.11 17.91 8.86
CA ILE A 410 -23.35 16.67 9.05
C ILE A 410 -24.00 15.58 8.20
N LYS A 411 -23.29 15.12 7.17
CA LYS A 411 -23.77 14.16 6.17
C LYS A 411 -23.44 12.72 6.56
N LYS A 412 -24.29 11.81 6.08
CA LYS A 412 -24.18 10.36 6.32
C LYS A 412 -22.87 9.81 5.77
N VAL A 413 -22.30 8.86 6.50
CA VAL A 413 -21.09 8.13 6.12
C VAL A 413 -21.41 6.64 5.89
N PRO A 414 -20.65 5.94 5.04
CA PRO A 414 -20.86 4.51 4.83
C PRO A 414 -20.54 3.69 6.08
N ASN A 415 -21.23 2.55 6.21
CA ASN A 415 -20.98 1.54 7.24
C ASN A 415 -21.03 2.06 8.70
N ILE A 416 -21.95 2.97 9.02
CA ILE A 416 -22.00 3.60 10.36
C ILE A 416 -22.28 2.59 11.49
N GLU A 417 -23.07 1.55 11.24
CA GLU A 417 -23.39 0.52 12.24
C GLU A 417 -22.15 -0.28 12.63
N GLY A 418 -21.30 -0.64 11.65
CA GLY A 418 -20.03 -1.31 11.91
C GLY A 418 -19.06 -0.42 12.70
N ARG A 419 -19.02 0.87 12.37
CA ARG A 419 -18.22 1.87 13.10
C ARG A 419 -18.64 1.99 14.56
N ILE A 420 -19.94 2.04 14.84
CA ILE A 420 -20.47 2.11 16.21
C ILE A 420 -20.09 0.85 17.00
N LYS A 421 -20.25 -0.34 16.42
CA LYS A 421 -19.89 -1.60 17.07
C LYS A 421 -18.40 -1.71 17.37
N ASP A 422 -17.55 -1.22 16.45
CA ASP A 422 -16.11 -1.21 16.68
C ASP A 422 -15.71 -0.24 17.81
N VAL A 423 -16.34 0.93 17.87
CA VAL A 423 -16.13 1.91 18.96
C VAL A 423 -16.56 1.35 20.31
N ASP A 424 -17.71 0.66 20.36
CA ASP A 424 -18.20 -0.03 21.56
C ASP A 424 -17.22 -1.12 22.01
N ARG A 425 -16.78 -1.99 21.08
CA ARG A 425 -15.81 -3.05 21.36
C ARG A 425 -14.46 -2.52 21.84
N MET A 426 -14.05 -1.34 21.36
CA MET A 426 -12.81 -0.69 21.78
C MET A 426 -12.92 0.02 23.13
N GLY A 427 -14.13 0.09 23.73
CA GLY A 427 -14.34 0.66 25.06
C GLY A 427 -14.46 2.18 25.09
N PHE A 428 -14.75 2.82 23.97
CA PHE A 428 -15.03 4.26 23.93
C PHE A 428 -16.40 4.56 24.56
N LYS A 429 -16.50 5.73 25.19
CA LYS A 429 -17.66 6.12 26.00
C LYS A 429 -18.77 6.73 25.14
N LYS A 430 -18.42 7.47 24.09
CA LYS A 430 -19.40 8.24 23.31
C LYS A 430 -19.00 8.36 21.84
N ILE A 431 -19.98 8.35 20.95
CA ILE A 431 -19.79 8.61 19.51
C ILE A 431 -20.81 9.60 18.99
N TYR A 432 -20.32 10.63 18.29
CA TYR A 432 -21.14 11.58 17.54
C TYR A 432 -21.21 11.14 16.07
N ILE A 433 -22.43 10.97 15.57
CA ILE A 433 -22.70 10.49 14.21
C ILE A 433 -23.70 11.40 13.48
N PRO A 434 -23.76 11.36 12.13
CA PRO A 434 -24.73 12.14 11.37
C PRO A 434 -26.14 11.66 11.64
N LYS A 435 -27.09 12.57 11.86
CA LYS A 435 -28.47 12.21 12.16
C LYS A 435 -29.17 11.50 11.00
N GLY A 436 -29.96 10.48 11.34
CA GLY A 436 -30.66 9.65 10.37
C GLY A 436 -29.74 8.65 9.67
N SER A 437 -28.54 8.42 10.20
CA SER A 437 -27.64 7.36 9.72
C SER A 437 -28.11 5.97 10.16
N LEU A 438 -28.88 5.90 11.24
CA LEU A 438 -29.45 4.66 11.77
C LEU A 438 -30.85 4.42 11.23
N LYS A 439 -31.09 3.21 10.70
CA LYS A 439 -32.44 2.74 10.36
C LYS A 439 -33.15 2.15 11.58
N ASN A 440 -32.40 1.43 12.41
CA ASN A 440 -32.83 0.82 13.66
C ASN A 440 -31.83 1.17 14.78
N LYS A 441 -32.24 0.98 16.03
CA LYS A 441 -31.31 1.10 17.16
C LYS A 441 -30.21 0.04 17.02
N VAL A 442 -28.96 0.44 17.20
CA VAL A 442 -27.81 -0.48 17.24
C VAL A 442 -27.68 -0.98 18.67
N ASP A 443 -27.52 -2.29 18.84
CA ASP A 443 -27.20 -2.87 20.13
C ASP A 443 -25.76 -2.47 20.50
N THR A 444 -25.64 -1.66 21.54
CA THR A 444 -24.38 -1.24 22.15
C THR A 444 -24.40 -1.56 23.64
N GLU A 445 -23.27 -1.98 24.19
CA GLU A 445 -23.13 -2.32 25.60
C GLU A 445 -22.73 -1.10 26.43
N ASN A 446 -21.73 -0.33 25.97
CA ASN A 446 -21.07 0.70 26.76
C ASN A 446 -21.03 2.08 26.09
N VAL A 447 -21.11 2.16 24.76
CA VAL A 447 -21.04 3.43 24.04
C VAL A 447 -22.39 4.16 23.94
N GLU A 448 -22.39 5.44 24.30
CA GLU A 448 -23.50 6.36 24.03
C GLU A 448 -23.42 6.88 22.57
N VAL A 449 -24.50 6.71 21.82
CA VAL A 449 -24.59 7.18 20.42
C VAL A 449 -25.41 8.47 20.35
N GLU A 450 -24.79 9.55 19.89
CA GLU A 450 -25.43 10.86 19.73
C GLU A 450 -25.52 11.27 18.25
N GLU A 451 -26.75 11.51 17.77
CA GLU A 451 -27.02 11.91 16.39
C GLU A 451 -27.07 13.44 16.22
N VAL A 452 -26.15 14.00 15.45
CA VAL A 452 -26.04 15.45 15.19
C VAL A 452 -26.45 15.82 13.76
N ARG A 453 -27.13 16.96 13.60
CA ARG A 453 -27.59 17.46 12.29
C ARG A 453 -26.63 18.47 11.67
N SER A 454 -26.07 19.35 12.49
CA SER A 454 -25.22 20.44 12.04
C SER A 454 -23.98 20.59 12.90
N LEU A 455 -22.98 21.30 12.36
CA LEU A 455 -21.78 21.66 13.09
C LEU A 455 -22.13 22.48 14.35
N HIS A 456 -23.07 23.42 14.24
CA HIS A 456 -23.50 24.23 15.38
C HIS A 456 -24.14 23.37 16.49
N ASP A 457 -24.98 22.40 16.12
CA ASP A 457 -25.59 21.47 17.09
C ASP A 457 -24.51 20.63 17.78
N THR A 458 -23.50 20.18 17.03
CA THR A 458 -22.40 19.37 17.56
C THR A 458 -21.59 20.15 18.60
N ILE A 459 -21.19 21.38 18.27
CA ILE A 459 -20.41 22.22 19.20
C ILE A 459 -21.24 22.52 20.47
N THR A 460 -22.53 22.79 20.29
CA THR A 460 -23.45 23.08 21.41
C THR A 460 -23.68 21.86 22.29
N ALA A 461 -23.80 20.66 21.71
CA ALA A 461 -23.93 19.42 22.47
C ALA A 461 -22.70 19.14 23.34
N VAL A 462 -21.50 19.43 22.82
CA VAL A 462 -20.24 19.18 23.53
C VAL A 462 -19.93 20.24 24.59
N TYR A 463 -20.14 21.52 24.28
CA TYR A 463 -19.69 22.64 25.14
C TYR A 463 -20.82 23.42 25.83
N GLY A 464 -22.08 23.15 25.48
CA GLY A 464 -23.24 23.95 25.91
C GLY A 464 -23.53 25.14 24.98
N VAL A 465 -24.53 25.95 25.34
CA VAL A 465 -24.94 27.13 24.54
C VAL A 465 -23.78 28.11 24.42
N ILE A 466 -23.31 28.31 23.19
CA ILE A 466 -22.29 29.30 22.87
C ILE A 466 -22.96 30.67 22.93
N GLU A 467 -22.69 31.47 23.97
CA GLU A 467 -23.00 32.89 23.89
C GLU A 467 -22.18 33.49 22.75
N LYS A 468 -22.85 33.90 21.67
CA LYS A 468 -22.23 34.72 20.61
C LYS A 468 -21.52 35.86 21.30
N GLY A 469 -20.19 35.93 21.15
CA GLY A 469 -19.36 36.97 21.75
C GLY A 469 -19.93 38.36 21.48
N LYS A 470 -20.72 38.88 22.43
CA LYS A 470 -21.08 40.28 22.49
C LYS A 470 -19.84 40.97 23.02
N GLY A 471 -19.31 41.90 22.24
CA GLY A 471 -18.16 42.71 22.62
C GLY A 471 -18.31 43.26 24.04
N LYS A 472 -17.18 43.24 24.77
CA LYS A 472 -16.89 43.95 26.01
C LYS A 472 -18.06 44.79 26.52
N LYS A 473 -18.87 44.24 27.43
CA LYS A 473 -19.64 45.08 28.36
C LYS A 473 -18.68 45.58 29.43
N LYS A 474 -18.61 46.91 29.52
CA LYS A 474 -17.85 47.71 30.49
C LYS A 474 -17.99 47.14 31.90
N GLU A 475 -16.87 46.82 32.53
CA GLU A 475 -16.76 46.89 33.98
C GLU A 475 -16.81 48.37 34.34
N THR A 476 -17.94 48.79 34.89
CA THR A 476 -18.06 50.04 35.64
C THR A 476 -17.32 49.80 36.96
N VAL A 477 -16.14 50.38 37.09
CA VAL A 477 -15.46 50.53 38.38
C VAL A 477 -16.14 51.72 39.06
N GLU A 478 -16.97 51.45 40.06
CA GLU A 478 -17.35 52.47 41.06
C GLU A 478 -16.25 52.48 42.13
N GLN A 479 -15.68 53.68 42.32
CA GLN A 479 -14.92 54.10 43.49
C GLN A 479 -15.87 54.68 44.53
#